data_AF-A0A267E0B4-F1
#
_entry.id   AF-A0A267E0B4-F1
#
_cell.length_a   1.000
_cell.length_b   1.000
_cell.length_c   1.000
_cell.angle_alpha   90.00
_cell.angle_beta   90.00
_cell.angle_gamma   90.00
#
_symmetry.space_group_name_H-M   'P 1'
#
loop_
_entity.id
_entity.type
_entity.pdbx_description
1 polymer ?
#
loop_
_entity_poly.entity_id
_entity_poly.type
_entity_poly.pdbx_seq_one_letter_code
_entity_poly.pdbx_strand_id
1 'polypeptide(L)'
;LPIRPDPTFAHLDWSCMSAGQVDRTVRAVGHAWPLRCRIEFGGTRHGRREAPVTLAGHRRVNLGQASELPGQIRVDLDSGLMLIGCSDGGWAGFTSLTRAGKPKLTASEMRNGYLASRGSWARLIGLPNGYFSAPARKPVTLAKNDNAEVSYSS
;
A
#
# COMPACT_ATOMS: atom_id res chain seq x y z
N LEU A 1 17.89 -15.21 -14.08
CA LEU A 1 17.43 -14.07 -13.25
C LEU A 1 16.26 -14.55 -12.40
N PRO A 2 16.20 -14.27 -11.08
CA PRO A 2 15.02 -14.61 -10.29
C PRO A 2 13.82 -13.86 -10.87
N ILE A 3 12.73 -14.60 -11.13
CA ILE A 3 11.47 -14.05 -11.64
C ILE A 3 10.94 -13.13 -10.56
N ARG A 4 10.88 -11.82 -10.83
CA ARG A 4 10.22 -10.90 -9.90
C ARG A 4 8.73 -11.22 -9.90
N PRO A 5 8.08 -11.38 -8.73
CA PRO A 5 6.66 -11.63 -8.66
C PRO A 5 5.89 -10.48 -9.32
N ASP A 6 4.70 -10.77 -9.86
CA ASP A 6 3.85 -9.74 -10.46
C ASP A 6 3.52 -8.65 -9.41
N PRO A 7 3.68 -7.35 -9.72
CA PRO A 7 3.39 -6.26 -8.79
C PRO A 7 1.93 -6.21 -8.31
N THR A 8 0.98 -6.79 -9.06
CA THR A 8 -0.42 -6.87 -8.68
C THR A 8 -0.65 -7.68 -7.40
N PHE A 9 0.26 -8.62 -7.07
CA PHE A 9 0.20 -9.36 -5.80
C PHE A 9 0.41 -8.46 -4.57
N ALA A 10 0.94 -7.24 -4.72
CA ALA A 10 1.10 -6.28 -3.63
C ALA A 10 -0.15 -5.43 -3.38
N HIS A 11 -1.23 -5.65 -4.13
CA HIS A 11 -2.49 -4.95 -3.93
C HIS A 11 -3.22 -5.52 -2.71
N LEU A 12 -3.68 -4.61 -1.85
CA LEU A 12 -4.49 -4.94 -0.69
C LEU A 12 -5.92 -4.47 -0.91
N ASP A 13 -6.87 -5.39 -0.83
CA ASP A 13 -8.30 -5.09 -0.83
C ASP A 13 -8.91 -5.39 0.54
N TRP A 14 -9.08 -4.32 1.30
CA TRP A 14 -9.60 -4.37 2.66
C TRP A 14 -11.03 -4.87 2.76
N SER A 15 -11.82 -4.79 1.68
CA SER A 15 -13.21 -5.25 1.69
C SER A 15 -13.34 -6.76 1.80
N CYS A 16 -12.34 -7.51 1.32
CA CYS A 16 -12.39 -8.97 1.24
C CYS A 16 -11.22 -9.69 1.92
N MET A 17 -10.10 -9.01 2.19
CA MET A 17 -8.93 -9.64 2.80
C MET A 17 -9.01 -9.72 4.33
N SER A 18 -8.85 -10.95 4.85
CA SER A 18 -8.65 -11.23 6.27
C SER A 18 -7.28 -10.75 6.76
N ALA A 19 -7.13 -10.53 8.06
CA ALA A 19 -5.84 -10.14 8.65
C ALA A 19 -4.72 -11.15 8.33
N GLY A 20 -5.05 -12.44 8.31
CA GLY A 20 -4.12 -13.51 7.93
C GLY A 20 -3.71 -13.45 6.44
N GLN A 21 -4.62 -13.09 5.54
CA GLN A 21 -4.28 -12.88 4.13
C GLN A 21 -3.36 -11.67 3.95
N VAL A 22 -3.64 -10.56 4.65
CA VAL A 22 -2.77 -9.36 4.63
C VAL A 22 -1.36 -9.72 5.09
N ASP A 23 -1.20 -10.39 6.24
CA ASP A 23 0.11 -10.81 6.76
C ASP A 23 0.88 -11.69 5.75
N ARG A 24 0.20 -12.66 5.12
CA ARG A 24 0.81 -13.50 4.09
C ARG A 24 1.26 -12.70 2.86
N THR A 25 0.40 -11.81 2.36
CA THR A 25 0.75 -10.93 1.22
C THR A 25 1.97 -10.09 1.55
N VAL A 26 1.99 -9.44 2.72
CA VAL A 26 3.13 -8.62 3.14
C VAL A 26 4.43 -9.42 3.16
N ARG A 27 4.43 -10.62 3.76
CA ARG A 27 5.63 -11.46 3.84
C ARG A 27 6.10 -11.91 2.47
N ALA A 28 5.16 -12.29 1.60
CA ALA A 28 5.46 -12.81 0.28
C ALA A 28 6.04 -11.75 -0.66
N VAL A 29 5.47 -10.53 -0.67
CA VAL A 29 5.82 -9.53 -1.70
C VAL A 29 6.28 -8.17 -1.17
N GLY A 30 6.14 -7.88 0.12
CA GLY A 30 6.44 -6.56 0.69
C GLY A 30 7.92 -6.15 0.61
N HIS A 31 8.83 -7.11 0.42
CA HIS A 31 10.25 -6.85 0.18
C HIS A 31 10.54 -6.49 -1.30
N ALA A 32 9.69 -6.93 -2.23
CA ALA A 32 9.87 -6.74 -3.67
C ALA A 32 9.06 -5.55 -4.20
N TRP A 33 7.89 -5.30 -3.61
CA TRP A 33 6.95 -4.29 -4.05
C TRP A 33 6.34 -3.53 -2.86
N PRO A 34 6.12 -2.21 -3.00
CA PRO A 34 5.37 -1.47 -2.00
C PRO A 34 3.92 -1.94 -1.99
N LEU A 35 3.36 -2.21 -0.80
CA LEU A 35 1.97 -2.62 -0.63
C LEU A 35 1.04 -1.48 -1.02
N ARG A 36 0.09 -1.73 -1.93
CA ARG A 36 -0.73 -0.68 -2.55
C ARG A 36 -2.21 -0.84 -2.23
N CYS A 37 -2.86 0.27 -1.95
CA CYS A 37 -4.31 0.37 -1.85
C CYS A 37 -4.73 1.83 -2.13
N ARG A 38 -5.96 2.20 -1.79
CA ARG A 38 -6.39 3.60 -1.79
C ARG A 38 -6.82 3.99 -0.39
N ILE A 39 -6.67 5.28 -0.10
CA ILE A 39 -7.31 5.91 1.04
C ILE A 39 -8.47 6.75 0.55
N GLU A 40 -9.60 6.56 1.19
CA GLU A 40 -10.80 7.36 1.09
C GLU A 40 -10.89 8.22 2.35
N PHE A 41 -11.16 9.51 2.21
CA PHE A 41 -11.33 10.42 3.32
C PHE A 41 -12.50 11.36 3.07
N GLY A 42 -13.18 11.73 4.15
CA GLY A 42 -14.30 12.65 4.12
C GLY A 42 -14.40 13.42 5.43
N GLY A 43 -15.07 14.57 5.35
CA GLY A 43 -15.35 15.39 6.52
C GLY A 43 -16.26 16.57 6.18
N THR A 44 -16.75 17.27 7.20
CA THR A 44 -17.73 18.37 7.05
C THR A 44 -17.25 19.53 6.16
N ARG A 45 -15.93 19.71 6.02
CA ARG A 45 -15.31 20.79 5.21
C ARG A 45 -14.92 20.39 3.79
N HIS A 46 -14.77 19.10 3.51
CA HIS A 46 -14.29 18.61 2.22
C HIS A 46 -15.05 17.33 1.84
N GLY A 47 -15.73 17.37 0.68
CA GLY A 47 -16.41 16.22 0.13
C GLY A 47 -15.50 14.99 -0.01
N ARG A 48 -16.11 13.82 -0.19
CA ARG A 48 -15.44 12.52 -0.34
C ARG A 48 -14.31 12.60 -1.37
N ARG A 49 -13.11 12.17 -0.99
CA ARG A 49 -11.92 12.12 -1.86
C ARG A 49 -11.20 10.81 -1.69
N GLU A 50 -10.56 10.36 -2.77
CA GLU A 50 -9.80 9.12 -2.77
C GLU A 50 -8.41 9.35 -3.39
N ALA A 51 -7.41 8.63 -2.90
CA ALA A 51 -6.06 8.69 -3.46
C ALA A 51 -5.32 7.34 -3.32
N PRO A 52 -4.44 6.98 -4.27
CA PRO A 52 -3.59 5.81 -4.13
C PRO A 52 -2.55 6.03 -3.02
N VAL A 53 -2.30 4.97 -2.26
CA VAL A 53 -1.37 4.97 -1.13
C VAL A 53 -0.52 3.71 -1.10
N THR A 54 0.66 3.84 -0.50
CA THR A 54 1.49 2.71 -0.11
C THR A 54 1.58 2.59 1.39
N LEU A 55 1.68 1.36 1.89
CA LEU A 55 1.80 1.06 3.31
C LEU A 55 3.18 0.46 3.62
N ALA A 56 3.71 0.76 4.81
CA ALA A 56 4.99 0.24 5.26
C ALA A 56 5.03 -0.03 6.77
N GLY A 57 6.00 -0.84 7.18
CA GLY A 57 6.23 -1.21 8.58
C GLY A 57 5.08 -2.04 9.15
N HIS A 58 4.69 -3.08 8.42
CA HIS A 58 3.62 -3.99 8.84
C HIS A 58 3.99 -4.70 10.15
N ARG A 59 3.03 -4.79 11.07
CA ARG A 59 3.11 -5.60 12.28
C ARG A 59 1.79 -6.33 12.46
N ARG A 60 1.88 -7.64 12.68
CA ARG A 60 0.73 -8.45 13.06
C ARG A 60 0.31 -8.07 14.48
N VAL A 61 -0.99 -7.87 14.66
CA VAL A 61 -1.61 -7.46 15.93
C VAL A 61 -2.75 -8.42 16.27
N ASN A 62 -2.90 -8.74 17.55
CA ASN A 62 -3.97 -9.61 18.05
C ASN A 62 -4.78 -8.81 19.07
N LEU A 63 -5.75 -8.03 18.59
CA LEU A 63 -6.57 -7.13 19.40
C LEU A 63 -8.04 -7.59 19.49
N GLY A 64 -8.32 -8.85 19.16
CA GLY A 64 -9.68 -9.38 19.02
C GLY A 64 -10.38 -8.88 17.75
N GLN A 65 -11.70 -9.02 17.70
CA GLN A 65 -12.50 -8.56 16.56
C GLN A 65 -12.69 -7.04 16.59
N ALA A 66 -12.30 -6.38 15.51
CA ALA A 66 -12.76 -5.07 15.13
C ALA A 66 -14.29 -5.10 15.01
N SER A 67 -14.97 -4.23 15.76
CA SER A 67 -16.31 -3.75 15.41
C SER A 67 -16.31 -2.84 14.16
N GLU A 68 -15.15 -2.81 13.50
CA GLU A 68 -14.70 -2.13 12.32
C GLU A 68 -15.53 -2.26 11.05
N LEU A 69 -15.78 -1.20 10.28
CA LEU A 69 -15.89 -1.44 8.84
C LEU A 69 -14.51 -1.83 8.29
N PRO A 70 -14.41 -2.82 7.37
CA PRO A 70 -13.11 -3.22 6.82
C PRO A 70 -12.40 -2.03 6.15
N GLY A 71 -11.12 -1.84 6.44
CA GLY A 71 -10.31 -0.71 5.99
C GLY A 71 -10.38 0.52 6.90
N GLN A 72 -11.24 0.55 7.91
CA GLN A 72 -11.28 1.65 8.86
C GLN A 72 -9.96 1.77 9.62
N ILE A 73 -9.53 3.02 9.84
CA ILE A 73 -8.22 3.34 10.42
C ILE A 73 -8.42 3.77 11.87
N ARG A 74 -7.82 3.03 12.80
CA ARG A 74 -7.55 3.48 14.17
C ARG A 74 -6.07 3.78 14.33
N VAL A 75 -5.76 4.72 15.21
CA VAL A 75 -4.37 5.02 15.56
C VAL A 75 -4.14 4.62 17.00
N ASP A 76 -3.20 3.71 17.22
CA ASP A 76 -2.63 3.40 18.52
C ASP A 76 -1.29 4.13 18.64
N LEU A 77 -1.24 5.13 19.52
CA LEU A 77 -0.10 6.02 19.68
C LEU A 77 1.01 5.39 20.51
N ASP A 78 0.65 4.50 21.43
CA ASP A 78 1.61 3.85 22.32
C ASP A 78 2.49 2.90 21.51
N SER A 79 1.89 2.18 20.56
CA SER A 79 2.62 1.32 19.63
C SER A 79 3.09 2.04 18.35
N GLY A 80 2.61 3.26 18.10
CA GLY A 80 2.88 4.02 16.88
C GLY A 80 2.30 3.39 15.61
N LEU A 81 1.21 2.63 15.73
CA LEU A 81 0.58 1.89 14.63
C LEU A 81 -0.72 2.57 14.17
N MET A 82 -0.91 2.56 12.86
CA MET A 82 -2.23 2.60 12.24
C MET A 82 -2.76 1.18 12.17
N LEU A 83 -3.81 0.92 12.93
CA LEU A 83 -4.55 -0.34 12.94
C LEU A 83 -5.65 -0.24 11.89
N ILE A 84 -5.63 -1.15 10.93
CA ILE A 84 -6.59 -1.21 9.82
C ILE A 84 -7.48 -2.44 10.02
N GLY A 85 -8.79 -2.24 10.05
CA GLY A 85 -9.74 -3.35 10.14
C GLY A 85 -9.71 -4.23 8.89
N CYS A 86 -9.78 -5.55 9.06
CA CYS A 86 -9.82 -6.53 7.97
C CYS A 86 -11.23 -7.13 7.80
N SER A 87 -11.45 -7.89 6.73
CA SER A 87 -12.78 -8.45 6.40
C SER A 87 -13.30 -9.49 7.41
N ASP A 88 -12.39 -10.16 8.11
CA ASP A 88 -12.67 -11.14 9.16
C ASP A 88 -12.89 -10.50 10.54
N GLY A 89 -12.94 -9.15 10.60
CA GLY A 89 -12.87 -8.40 11.85
C GLY A 89 -11.48 -8.42 12.47
N GLY A 90 -10.45 -8.97 11.84
CA GLY A 90 -9.08 -8.86 12.36
C GLY A 90 -8.51 -7.45 12.21
N TRP A 91 -7.28 -7.27 12.69
CA TRP A 91 -6.52 -6.02 12.53
C TRP A 91 -5.19 -6.27 11.83
N ALA A 92 -4.80 -5.33 10.97
CA ALA A 92 -3.45 -5.24 10.41
C ALA A 92 -2.81 -3.91 10.83
N GLY A 93 -1.61 -3.97 11.43
CA GLY A 93 -0.90 -2.78 11.90
C GLY A 93 0.14 -2.30 10.89
N PHE A 94 0.23 -1.00 10.66
CA PHE A 94 1.27 -0.36 9.84
C PHE A 94 1.79 0.89 10.53
N THR A 95 3.10 1.14 10.47
CA THR A 95 3.69 2.36 11.07
C THR A 95 3.49 3.60 10.21
N SER A 96 3.22 3.42 8.91
CA SER A 96 3.16 4.54 7.98
C SER A 96 2.43 4.27 6.66
N LEU A 97 1.97 5.36 6.07
CA LEU A 97 1.23 5.42 4.82
C LEU A 97 1.77 6.57 3.98
N THR A 98 2.03 6.35 2.70
CA THR A 98 2.48 7.39 1.77
C THR A 98 1.47 7.55 0.65
N ARG A 99 0.91 8.76 0.50
CA ARG A 99 0.06 9.10 -0.65
C ARG A 99 0.95 9.47 -1.85
N ALA A 100 0.53 9.10 -3.06
CA ALA A 100 1.27 9.45 -4.27
C ALA A 100 1.57 10.96 -4.34
N GLY A 101 2.83 11.31 -4.58
CA GLY A 101 3.30 12.70 -4.67
C GLY A 101 3.26 13.49 -3.36
N LYS A 102 3.13 12.83 -2.20
CA LYS A 102 3.09 13.47 -0.88
C LYS A 102 4.08 12.82 0.09
N PRO A 103 4.47 13.53 1.16
CA PRO A 103 5.31 12.95 2.21
C PRO A 103 4.66 11.73 2.87
N LYS A 104 5.51 10.87 3.42
CA LYS A 104 5.13 9.76 4.28
C LYS A 104 4.40 10.30 5.52
N LEU A 105 3.28 9.68 5.86
CA LEU A 105 2.49 9.96 7.06
C LEU A 105 2.70 8.85 8.09
N THR A 106 3.08 9.25 9.28
CA THR A 106 3.12 8.40 10.49
C THR A 106 1.73 8.27 11.12
N ALA A 107 1.59 7.34 12.06
CA ALA A 107 0.34 7.16 12.80
C ALA A 107 -0.10 8.45 13.54
N SER A 108 0.83 9.16 14.19
CA SER A 108 0.55 10.43 14.88
C SER A 108 0.08 11.54 13.93
N GLU A 109 0.71 11.66 12.76
CA GLU A 109 0.31 12.63 11.73
C GLU A 109 -1.05 12.27 11.12
N MET A 110 -1.33 10.98 10.93
CA MET A 110 -2.64 10.51 10.48
C MET A 110 -3.74 10.90 11.46
N ARG A 111 -3.53 10.67 12.76
CA ARG A 111 -4.46 11.09 13.82
C ARG A 111 -4.68 12.60 13.77
N ASN A 112 -3.61 13.38 13.82
CA ASN A 112 -3.70 14.84 13.96
C ASN A 112 -4.26 15.52 12.70
N GLY A 113 -3.87 15.05 11.51
CA GLY A 113 -4.21 15.69 10.24
C GLY A 113 -5.54 15.25 9.65
N TYR A 114 -6.01 14.04 9.95
CA TYR A 114 -7.15 13.43 9.25
C TYR A 114 -8.25 12.90 10.16
N LEU A 115 -7.95 12.51 11.41
CA LEU A 115 -8.92 11.88 12.32
C LEU A 115 -9.29 12.73 13.55
N ALA A 116 -8.55 13.81 13.83
CA ALA A 116 -8.76 14.64 15.02
C ALA A 116 -10.00 15.56 14.94
N SER A 117 -10.47 15.88 13.72
CA SER A 117 -11.63 16.75 13.54
C SER A 117 -12.94 15.99 13.66
N ARG A 118 -13.91 16.56 14.40
CA ARG A 118 -15.24 15.95 14.58
C ARG A 118 -15.95 15.79 13.23
N GLY A 119 -16.31 14.55 12.90
CA GLY A 119 -16.95 14.18 11.62
C GLY A 119 -15.97 13.93 10.47
N SER A 120 -14.66 14.08 10.68
CA SER A 120 -13.66 13.59 9.74
C SER A 120 -13.43 12.10 9.90
N TRP A 121 -13.25 11.41 8.79
CA TRP A 121 -12.98 9.98 8.76
C TRP A 121 -12.03 9.66 7.61
N ALA A 122 -11.34 8.52 7.76
CA ALA A 122 -10.56 7.94 6.70
C ALA A 122 -10.66 6.42 6.73
N ARG A 123 -10.66 5.82 5.55
CA ARG A 123 -10.80 4.38 5.33
C ARG A 123 -9.90 3.97 4.19
N LEU A 124 -9.24 2.82 4.30
CA LEU A 124 -8.55 2.19 3.20
C LEU A 124 -9.51 1.30 2.40
N ILE A 125 -9.38 1.36 1.08
CA ILE A 125 -10.19 0.57 0.15
C ILE A 125 -9.26 -0.11 -0.86
N GLY A 126 -9.76 -1.15 -1.53
CA GLY A 126 -9.05 -1.80 -2.62
C GLY A 126 -8.76 -0.86 -3.80
N LEU A 127 -7.81 -1.25 -4.65
CA LEU A 127 -7.64 -0.62 -5.96
C LEU A 127 -8.76 -1.11 -6.88
N PRO A 128 -9.44 -0.24 -7.65
CA PRO A 128 -10.39 -0.69 -8.65
C PRO A 128 -9.67 -1.57 -9.68
N ASN A 129 -10.36 -2.61 -10.17
CA ASN A 129 -9.91 -3.38 -11.33
C ASN A 129 -9.64 -2.40 -12.49
N GLY A 130 -8.38 -2.28 -12.93
CA GLY A 130 -7.97 -1.43 -14.05
C GLY A 130 -7.05 -0.25 -13.71
N TYR A 131 -6.74 0.04 -12.45
CA TYR A 131 -5.81 1.11 -12.07
C TYR A 131 -4.33 0.71 -12.19
N PHE A 132 -3.88 0.52 -13.45
CA PHE A 132 -2.48 0.59 -13.93
C PHE A 132 -1.84 -0.70 -14.45
N SER A 133 -1.65 -0.70 -15.78
CA SER A 133 -0.41 -1.09 -16.44
C SER A 133 0.79 -0.55 -15.66
N ALA A 134 1.76 -1.40 -15.35
CA ALA A 134 3.08 -0.96 -14.89
C ALA A 134 3.54 0.24 -15.73
N PRO A 135 4.25 1.24 -15.16
CA PRO A 135 4.87 2.26 -15.99
C PRO A 135 5.66 1.52 -17.07
N ALA A 136 5.28 1.72 -18.33
CA ALA A 136 5.95 1.10 -19.45
C ALA A 136 7.44 1.42 -19.28
N ARG A 137 8.26 0.42 -18.95
CA ARG A 137 9.69 0.56 -19.10
C ARG A 137 9.85 0.91 -20.58
N LYS A 138 10.29 2.13 -20.89
CA LYS A 138 10.81 2.42 -22.23
C LYS A 138 11.76 1.28 -22.55
N PRO A 139 11.62 0.59 -23.70
CA PRO A 139 12.62 -0.37 -24.11
C PRO A 139 13.95 0.39 -24.09
N VAL A 140 14.90 -0.09 -23.29
CA VAL A 140 16.27 0.37 -23.44
C VAL A 140 16.69 -0.21 -24.78
N THR A 141 16.70 0.63 -25.81
CA THR A 141 17.32 0.28 -27.08
C THR A 141 18.81 0.09 -26.76
N LEU A 142 19.26 -1.16 -26.74
CA LEU A 142 20.69 -1.44 -26.87
C LEU A 142 21.08 -0.88 -28.24
N ALA A 143 21.80 0.24 -28.24
CA ALA A 143 22.53 0.65 -29.42
C ALA A 143 23.49 -0.51 -29.76
N LYS A 144 23.30 -1.12 -30.92
CA LYS A 144 24.31 -1.98 -31.53
C LYS A 144 25.57 -1.13 -31.66
N ASN A 145 26.62 -1.49 -30.92
CA ASN A 145 27.95 -1.01 -31.21
C ASN A 145 28.44 -1.81 -32.43
N ASP A 146 28.29 -1.25 -33.62
CA ASP A 146 28.79 -1.82 -34.88
C ASP A 146 30.31 -1.58 -35.01
N ASN A 147 31.10 -2.02 -34.04
CA ASN A 147 32.57 -1.95 -34.09
C ASN A 147 33.24 -3.14 -33.39
N ALA A 148 32.93 -4.35 -33.85
CA ALA A 148 33.80 -5.50 -33.63
C ALA A 148 34.36 -5.93 -35.00
N GLU A 149 35.49 -5.32 -35.38
CA GLU A 149 36.38 -5.91 -36.38
C GLU A 149 36.81 -7.29 -35.86
N VAL A 150 36.32 -8.33 -36.52
CA VAL A 150 36.85 -9.69 -36.39
C VAL A 150 37.99 -9.81 -37.39
N SER A 151 39.23 -9.61 -36.95
CA SER A 151 40.40 -9.99 -37.72
C SER A 151 40.63 -11.49 -37.58
N TYR A 152 40.56 -12.22 -38.69
CA TYR A 152 41.14 -13.55 -38.82
C TYR A 152 42.56 -13.42 -39.36
N SER A 153 43.54 -13.94 -38.63
CA SER A 153 44.87 -14.24 -39.17
C SER A 153 44.93 -15.74 -39.47
N SER A 154 45.24 -16.07 -40.72
CA SER A 154 45.50 -17.43 -41.21
C SER A 154 46.73 -18.06 -40.58
#